data_AF-A0A9Q0AXL5-F1
#
_entry.id   AF-A0A9Q0AXL5-F1
#
_cell.length_a   1.000
_cell.length_b   1.000
_cell.length_c   1.000
_cell.angle_alpha   90.00
_cell.angle_beta   90.00
_cell.angle_gamma   90.00
#
_symmetry.space_group_name_H-M   'P 1'
#
loop_
_entity.id
_entity.type
_entity.pdbx_description
1 polymer ?
#
loop_
_entity_poly.entity_id
_entity_poly.type
_entity_poly.pdbx_seq_one_letter_code
_entity_poly.pdbx_strand_id
1 'polypeptide(L)'
;MCDDTRFRGRCRTDVLQTGSCYNVPESFVDRISSIRNNDRNKDTCTWYRERQCRGESYSNQDDNNLADGNGRFNDAIRSYECKRK
;
A
#
# COMPACT_ATOMS: atom_id res chain seq x y z
N MET A 1 -0.34 5.21 3.62
CA MET A 1 -0.81 5.36 2.22
C MET A 1 -1.40 6.75 2.07
N CYS A 2 -1.27 7.38 0.90
CA CYS A 2 -1.87 8.67 0.61
C CYS A 2 -2.51 8.67 -0.78
N ASP A 3 -3.51 9.53 -0.98
CA ASP A 3 -4.23 9.60 -2.26
C ASP A 3 -3.60 10.50 -3.32
N ASP A 4 -2.59 11.30 -2.97
CA ASP A 4 -1.73 11.95 -3.95
C ASP A 4 -0.30 11.37 -3.92
N THR A 5 0.42 11.64 -4.99
CA THR A 5 1.87 11.41 -5.04
C THR A 5 2.61 12.30 -4.03
N ARG A 6 3.87 11.97 -3.75
CA ARG A 6 4.79 12.65 -2.84
C ARG A 6 4.28 12.72 -1.40
N PHE A 7 3.45 11.76 -1.00
CA PHE A 7 2.84 11.66 0.34
C PHE A 7 1.97 12.87 0.68
N ARG A 8 1.16 13.33 -0.28
CA ARG A 8 0.28 14.50 -0.15
C ARG A 8 -1.19 14.08 -0.16
N GLY A 9 -2.07 15.08 -0.09
CA GLY A 9 -3.50 14.88 -0.05
C GLY A 9 -3.93 14.32 1.30
N ARG A 10 -4.88 13.38 1.27
CA ARG A 10 -5.35 12.67 2.44
C ARG A 10 -4.49 11.43 2.63
N CYS A 11 -3.86 11.36 3.80
CA CYS A 11 -3.02 10.24 4.19
C CYS A 11 -3.68 9.42 5.31
N ARG A 12 -3.40 8.13 5.30
CA ARG A 12 -3.77 7.18 6.36
C ARG A 12 -2.57 6.34 6.76
N THR A 13 -2.35 6.25 8.07
CA THR A 13 -1.37 5.37 8.69
C THR A 13 -2.11 4.30 9.46
N ASP A 14 -1.99 3.05 9.02
CA ASP A 14 -2.60 1.90 9.69
C ASP A 14 -1.55 1.17 10.53
N VAL A 15 -1.91 0.84 11.76
CA VAL A 15 -1.13 -0.05 12.63
C VAL A 15 -1.67 -1.46 12.45
N LEU A 16 -0.84 -2.37 11.96
CA LEU A 16 -1.26 -3.70 11.53
C LEU A 16 -0.64 -4.78 12.42
N GLN A 17 -1.36 -5.89 12.57
CA GLN A 17 -0.78 -7.13 13.06
C GLN A 17 -0.05 -7.82 11.90
N THR A 18 1.24 -8.15 12.10
CA THR A 18 2.01 -8.86 11.08
C THR A 18 1.41 -10.23 10.77
N GLY A 19 1.43 -10.62 9.49
CA GLY A 19 0.89 -11.88 9.00
C GLY A 19 -0.63 -11.88 8.78
N SER A 20 -1.30 -10.75 9.00
CA SER A 20 -2.72 -10.56 8.69
C SER A 20 -2.91 -9.70 7.45
N CYS A 21 -3.94 -10.03 6.68
CA CYS A 21 -4.32 -9.30 5.48
C CYS A 21 -5.40 -8.25 5.77
N TYR A 22 -5.21 -7.04 5.23
CA TYR A 22 -6.12 -5.92 5.40
C TYR A 22 -6.61 -5.41 4.04
N ASN A 23 -7.91 -5.18 3.92
CA ASN A 23 -8.47 -4.52 2.74
C ASN A 23 -8.31 -3.01 2.87
N VAL A 24 -8.09 -2.34 1.74
CA VAL A 24 -8.11 -0.87 1.67
C VAL A 24 -9.50 -0.37 2.10
N PRO A 25 -9.58 0.63 2.99
CA PRO A 25 -10.86 1.24 3.36
C PRO A 25 -11.55 1.85 2.14
N GLU A 26 -12.88 1.78 2.05
CA GLU A 26 -13.64 2.28 0.89
C GLU A 26 -13.28 3.71 0.48
N SER A 27 -13.01 4.58 1.46
CA SER A 27 -12.60 5.97 1.23
C SER A 27 -11.30 6.15 0.43
N PHE A 28 -10.47 5.10 0.33
CA PHE A 28 -9.15 5.08 -0.33
C PHE A 28 -9.08 4.12 -1.52
N VAL A 29 -10.13 3.33 -1.77
CA VAL A 29 -10.22 2.50 -2.98
C VAL A 29 -10.15 3.42 -4.20
N ASP A 30 -9.41 3.01 -5.23
CA ASP A 30 -9.23 3.78 -6.47
C ASP A 30 -8.53 5.12 -6.34
N ARG A 31 -7.71 5.30 -5.28
CA ARG A 31 -7.10 6.60 -4.99
C ARG A 31 -5.65 6.56 -4.56
N ILE A 32 -5.08 5.42 -4.20
CA ILE A 32 -3.75 5.39 -3.57
C ILE A 32 -2.68 5.64 -4.64
N SER A 33 -1.98 6.77 -4.51
CA SER A 33 -0.88 7.16 -5.42
C SER A 33 0.51 7.20 -4.73
N SER A 34 0.57 7.08 -3.41
CA SER A 34 1.84 6.89 -2.69
C SER A 34 1.71 6.01 -1.44
N ILE A 35 2.76 5.23 -1.16
CA ILE A 35 2.80 4.28 -0.06
C ILE A 35 4.11 4.38 0.72
N ARG A 36 4.03 4.14 2.03
CA ARG A 36 5.20 4.05 2.90
C ARG A 36 4.92 3.09 4.03
N ASN A 37 5.83 2.14 4.21
CA ASN A 37 5.98 1.36 5.42
C ASN A 37 6.92 2.13 6.38
N ASN A 38 6.36 2.64 7.46
CA ASN A 38 7.13 3.37 8.47
C ASN A 38 8.07 2.43 9.26
N ASP A 39 7.71 1.15 9.37
CA ASP A 39 8.47 0.11 10.04
C ASP A 39 9.32 -0.73 9.08
N ARG A 40 9.68 -0.18 7.90
CA ARG A 40 10.47 -0.87 6.85
C ARG A 40 11.82 -1.45 7.29
N ASN A 41 12.31 -1.10 8.47
CA ASN A 41 13.53 -1.68 9.06
C ASN A 41 13.26 -3.01 9.77
N LYS A 42 12.02 -3.27 10.20
CA LYS A 42 11.59 -4.45 10.97
C LYS A 42 10.67 -5.37 10.15
N ASP A 43 9.80 -4.77 9.35
CA ASP A 43 8.77 -5.46 8.60
C ASP A 43 8.88 -5.20 7.09
N THR A 44 8.30 -6.10 6.31
CA THR A 44 8.14 -6.00 4.86
C THR A 44 6.65 -6.06 4.54
N CYS A 45 6.13 -5.03 3.89
CA CYS A 45 4.74 -4.99 3.42
C CYS A 45 4.62 -5.38 1.96
N THR A 46 3.55 -6.10 1.63
CA THR A 46 3.14 -6.45 0.28
C THR A 46 1.76 -5.83 0.00
N TRP A 47 1.63 -5.21 -1.16
CA TRP A 47 0.44 -4.52 -1.64
C TRP A 47 -0.16 -5.29 -2.81
N TYR A 48 -1.47 -5.38 -2.88
CA TYR A 48 -2.18 -6.24 -3.83
C TYR A 48 -3.26 -5.49 -4.58
N ARG A 49 -3.47 -5.88 -5.83
CA ARG A 49 -4.51 -5.29 -6.70
C ARG A 49 -5.92 -5.83 -6.46
N GLU A 50 -6.04 -6.94 -5.73
CA GLU A 50 -7.34 -7.51 -5.35
C GLU A 50 -7.55 -7.46 -3.84
N ARG A 51 -8.77 -7.74 -3.40
CA ARG A 51 -9.10 -7.86 -1.97
C ARG A 51 -8.48 -9.15 -1.41
N GLN A 52 -8.35 -9.21 -0.08
CA GLN A 52 -7.89 -10.41 0.63
C GLN A 52 -6.47 -10.88 0.25
N CYS A 53 -5.59 -9.96 -0.13
CA CYS A 53 -4.17 -10.18 -0.42
C CYS A 53 -3.95 -11.18 -1.56
N ARG A 54 -4.66 -10.96 -2.66
CA ARG A 54 -4.65 -11.80 -3.87
C ARG A 54 -4.24 -11.02 -5.11
N GLY A 55 -3.97 -11.75 -6.19
CA GLY A 55 -3.65 -11.18 -7.49
C GLY A 55 -2.22 -10.64 -7.59
N GLU A 56 -2.02 -9.73 -8.53
CA GLU A 56 -0.73 -9.06 -8.74
C GLU A 56 -0.31 -8.32 -7.48
N SER A 57 0.97 -8.48 -7.12
CA SER A 57 1.52 -7.95 -5.87
C SER A 57 2.74 -7.07 -6.11
N TYR A 58 2.97 -6.19 -5.15
CA TYR A 58 4.03 -5.18 -5.17
C TYR A 58 4.61 -5.03 -3.77
N SER A 59 5.94 -5.01 -3.64
CA SER A 59 6.62 -5.11 -2.35
C SER A 59 7.61 -3.98 -2.07
N ASN A 60 7.50 -2.84 -2.77
CA ASN A 60 8.28 -1.68 -2.37
C ASN A 60 7.76 -1.12 -1.04
N GLN A 61 8.71 -0.68 -0.22
CA GLN A 61 8.44 -0.23 1.14
C GLN A 61 8.24 1.29 1.24
N ASP A 62 8.71 2.05 0.26
CA ASP A 62 8.59 3.51 0.19
C ASP A 62 8.52 3.86 -1.29
N ASP A 63 7.33 4.23 -1.76
CA ASP A 63 7.11 4.70 -3.14
C ASP A 63 6.26 5.97 -3.06
N ASN A 64 6.89 7.08 -3.44
CA ASN A 64 6.26 8.38 -3.42
C ASN A 64 5.47 8.66 -4.69
N ASN A 65 5.57 7.84 -5.73
CA ASN A 65 4.88 8.06 -6.99
C ASN A 65 4.61 6.72 -7.69
N LEU A 66 3.50 6.08 -7.33
CA LEU A 66 3.10 4.83 -7.98
C LEU A 66 2.88 4.95 -9.49
N ALA A 67 2.83 6.17 -10.06
CA ALA A 67 2.65 6.41 -11.49
C ALA A 67 3.97 6.49 -12.31
N ASP A 68 5.16 6.52 -11.69
CA ASP A 68 6.44 6.76 -12.41
C ASP A 68 7.10 5.55 -13.08
N GLY A 69 6.54 4.37 -12.89
CA GLY A 69 7.07 3.11 -13.41
C GLY A 69 6.26 1.91 -12.94
N ASN A 70 5.59 2.06 -11.81
CA ASN A 70 4.68 1.07 -11.22
C ASN A 70 3.21 1.37 -11.50
N GLY A 71 2.91 2.10 -12.59
CA GLY A 71 1.58 2.70 -12.88
C GLY A 71 0.39 1.73 -12.83
N ARG A 72 0.63 0.42 -12.86
CA ARG A 72 -0.37 -0.63 -12.60
C ARG A 72 -0.91 -0.66 -11.17
N PHE A 73 -0.18 -0.09 -10.22
CA PHE A 73 -0.52 -0.01 -8.80
C PHE A 73 -1.04 1.36 -8.38
N ASN A 74 -0.81 2.41 -9.19
CA ASN A 74 -1.46 3.71 -8.98
C ASN A 74 -2.98 3.51 -9.04
N ASP A 75 -3.68 3.93 -7.98
CA ASP A 75 -5.12 3.79 -7.81
C ASP A 75 -5.63 2.33 -7.85
N ALA A 76 -4.74 1.33 -7.86
CA ALA A 76 -5.14 -0.06 -8.05
C ALA A 76 -4.96 -0.93 -6.80
N ILE A 77 -4.36 -0.42 -5.73
CA ILE A 77 -4.20 -1.17 -4.48
C ILE A 77 -5.58 -1.40 -3.84
N ARG A 78 -5.85 -2.64 -3.42
CA ARG A 78 -7.11 -3.10 -2.82
C ARG A 78 -6.92 -3.82 -1.50
N SER A 79 -5.75 -4.39 -1.26
CA SER A 79 -5.40 -4.95 0.04
C SER A 79 -3.89 -4.95 0.24
N TYR A 80 -3.47 -5.17 1.47
CA TYR A 80 -2.08 -5.20 1.88
C TYR A 80 -1.88 -6.04 3.14
N GLU A 81 -0.70 -6.64 3.27
CA GLU A 81 -0.25 -7.33 4.47
C GLU A 81 1.18 -6.93 4.78
N CYS A 82 1.59 -6.99 6.04
CA CYS A 82 2.98 -6.83 6.44
C CYS A 82 3.44 -8.05 7.20
N LYS A 83 4.69 -8.46 6.98
CA LYS A 83 5.32 -9.60 7.65
C LYS A 83 6.63 -9.15 8.28
N ARG A 84 6.98 -9.77 9.39
CA ARG A 84 8.28 -9.55 10.03
C ARG A 84 9.40 -10.06 9.12
N LYS A 85 10.51 -9.33 9.07
CA LYS A 85 11.72 -9.76 8.37
C LYS A 85 12.42 -10.93 9.05
#